data_AF-A0A182W5W2-F1
#
_entry.id   AF-A0A182W5W2-F1
#
_cell.length_a   1.000
_cell.length_b   1.000
_cell.length_c   1.000
_cell.angle_alpha   90.00
_cell.angle_beta   90.00
_cell.angle_gamma   90.00
#
_symmetry.space_group_name_H-M   'P 1'
#
loop_
_entity.id
_entity.type
_entity.pdbx_description
1 polymer ?
#
loop_
_entity_poly.entity_id
_entity_poly.type
_entity_poly.pdbx_seq_one_letter_code
_entity_poly.pdbx_strand_id
1 'polypeptide(L)'
;MSAAPPVVVILGSTGTGKTKLSLELAARYRGEVISADSMQVYTGLDIVTAKATKEEQQQVVHHLLSVVTPDQAFTVTHFRERALPIVSFANVNSRLFREENSAPVCG
;
A
#
# COMPACT_ATOMS: atom_id res chain seq x y z
N MET A 1 -9.65 -8.96 24.38
CA MET A 1 -8.52 -9.11 23.42
C MET A 1 -8.83 -8.22 22.23
N SER A 2 -8.08 -7.14 22.00
CA SER A 2 -8.30 -6.29 20.82
C SER A 2 -7.69 -7.00 19.62
N ALA A 3 -8.51 -7.31 18.62
CA ALA A 3 -8.08 -8.01 17.42
C ALA A 3 -7.13 -7.12 16.60
N ALA A 4 -6.09 -7.71 16.02
CA ALA A 4 -5.22 -6.99 15.09
C ALA A 4 -6.06 -6.41 13.93
N PRO A 5 -5.81 -5.17 13.48
CA PRO A 5 -6.51 -4.60 12.36
C PRO A 5 -6.45 -5.52 11.13
N PRO A 6 -7.58 -5.71 10.43
CA PRO A 6 -7.65 -6.62 9.31
C PRO A 6 -6.80 -6.09 8.15
N VAL A 7 -6.10 -6.98 7.45
CA VAL A 7 -5.37 -6.66 6.22
C VAL A 7 -6.23 -7.08 5.04
N VAL A 8 -6.46 -6.16 4.10
CA VAL A 8 -7.16 -6.47 2.83
C VAL A 8 -6.11 -6.65 1.74
N VAL A 9 -6.21 -7.72 0.95
CA VAL A 9 -5.31 -7.97 -0.18
C VAL A 9 -6.13 -7.99 -1.47
N ILE A 10 -5.74 -7.16 -2.44
CA ILE A 10 -6.38 -7.04 -3.75
C ILE A 10 -5.47 -7.72 -4.79
N LEU A 11 -5.92 -8.86 -5.30
CA LEU A 11 -5.21 -9.60 -6.34
C LEU A 11 -5.94 -9.48 -7.68
N GLY A 12 -5.21 -9.51 -8.78
CA GLY A 12 -5.78 -9.44 -10.13
C GLY A 12 -4.75 -9.11 -11.19
N SER A 13 -5.09 -9.33 -12.47
CA SER A 13 -4.21 -9.03 -13.61
C SER A 13 -3.98 -7.52 -13.78
N THR A 14 -2.95 -7.15 -14.54
CA THR A 14 -2.68 -5.75 -14.86
C THR A 14 -3.84 -5.17 -15.68
N GLY A 15 -4.24 -3.93 -15.38
CA GLY A 15 -5.34 -3.25 -16.08
C GLY A 15 -6.75 -3.54 -15.56
N THR A 16 -6.94 -4.35 -14.52
CA THR A 16 -8.27 -4.64 -13.95
C THR A 16 -8.78 -3.62 -12.92
N GLY A 17 -8.10 -2.47 -12.78
CA GLY A 17 -8.55 -1.40 -11.88
C GLY A 17 -8.21 -1.58 -10.40
N LYS A 18 -7.20 -2.42 -10.06
CA LYS A 18 -6.76 -2.64 -8.67
C LYS A 18 -6.42 -1.34 -7.92
N THR A 19 -5.65 -0.46 -8.55
CA THR A 19 -5.26 0.85 -7.99
C THR A 19 -6.47 1.69 -7.61
N LYS A 20 -7.48 1.74 -8.48
CA LYS A 20 -8.72 2.47 -8.20
C LYS A 20 -9.46 1.86 -7.00
N LEU A 21 -9.59 0.54 -6.97
CA LEU A 21 -10.23 -0.16 -5.86
C LEU A 21 -9.48 0.03 -4.53
N SER A 22 -8.14 0.00 -4.55
CA SER A 22 -7.35 0.22 -3.33
C SER A 22 -7.54 1.62 -2.76
N LEU A 23 -7.60 2.64 -3.62
CA LEU A 23 -7.87 4.03 -3.22
C LEU A 23 -9.27 4.19 -2.62
N GLU A 24 -10.30 3.64 -3.27
CA GLU A 24 -11.68 3.70 -2.79
C GLU A 24 -11.84 3.02 -1.41
N LEU A 25 -11.23 1.84 -1.23
CA LEU A 25 -11.25 1.13 0.04
C LEU A 25 -10.49 1.88 1.13
N ALA A 26 -9.31 2.39 0.81
CA ALA A 26 -8.51 3.14 1.76
C ALA A 26 -9.18 4.46 2.17
N ALA A 27 -9.78 5.20 1.24
CA ALA A 27 -10.56 6.39 1.57
C ALA A 27 -11.77 6.07 2.46
N ARG A 28 -12.49 4.97 2.16
CA ARG A 28 -13.69 4.55 2.91
C ARG A 28 -13.38 4.09 4.34
N TYR A 29 -12.30 3.35 4.50
CA TYR A 29 -11.92 2.76 5.79
C TYR A 29 -10.75 3.50 6.46
N ARG A 30 -10.40 4.70 5.98
CA ARG A 30 -9.23 5.48 6.45
C ARG A 30 -7.95 4.63 6.52
N GLY A 31 -7.82 3.72 5.55
CA GLY A 31 -6.72 2.80 5.42
C GLY A 31 -5.53 3.43 4.70
N GLU A 32 -4.44 2.68 4.65
CA GLU A 32 -3.23 3.04 3.93
C GLU A 32 -2.97 1.96 2.86
N VAL A 33 -2.39 2.35 1.73
CA VAL A 33 -2.11 1.44 0.62
C VAL A 33 -0.65 1.01 0.66
N ILE A 34 -0.41 -0.29 0.53
CA ILE A 34 0.94 -0.85 0.33
C ILE A 34 0.98 -1.43 -1.08
N SER A 35 1.79 -0.83 -1.96
CA SER A 35 1.97 -1.34 -3.32
C SER A 35 2.77 -2.65 -3.30
N ALA A 36 2.18 -3.72 -3.82
CA ALA A 36 2.79 -5.05 -3.92
C ALA A 36 3.20 -5.41 -5.36
N ASP A 37 3.37 -4.41 -6.23
CA ASP A 37 3.81 -4.58 -7.62
C ASP A 37 5.33 -4.39 -7.76
N SER A 38 5.98 -5.36 -8.40
CA SER A 38 7.45 -5.37 -8.56
C SER A 38 8.01 -4.20 -9.38
N MET A 39 7.21 -3.57 -10.24
CA MET A 39 7.62 -2.48 -11.12
C MET A 39 7.24 -1.11 -10.55
N GLN A 40 6.13 -1.01 -9.80
CA GLN A 40 5.68 0.27 -9.23
C GLN A 40 6.59 0.80 -8.11
N VAL A 41 7.46 -0.06 -7.55
CA VAL A 41 8.48 0.32 -6.57
C VAL A 41 9.51 1.31 -7.13
N TYR A 42 9.73 1.33 -8.45
CA TYR A 42 10.80 2.13 -9.08
C TYR A 42 10.37 3.56 -9.39
N THR A 43 11.21 4.55 -9.08
CA THR A 43 10.95 5.96 -9.40
C THR A 43 10.93 6.23 -10.91
N GLY A 44 10.17 7.25 -11.34
CA GLY A 44 10.17 7.74 -12.72
C GLY A 44 9.40 6.91 -13.75
N LEU A 45 8.91 5.72 -13.38
CA LEU A 45 8.19 4.81 -14.28
C LEU A 45 6.67 4.91 -14.17
N ASP A 46 6.13 6.08 -13.80
CA ASP A 46 4.75 6.24 -13.34
C ASP A 46 3.70 5.84 -14.40
N ILE A 47 3.89 6.28 -15.65
CA ILE A 47 2.96 6.00 -16.77
C ILE A 47 3.00 4.51 -17.16
N VAL A 48 4.21 3.96 -17.36
CA VAL A 48 4.40 2.60 -17.88
C VAL A 48 4.04 1.53 -16.86
N THR A 49 4.04 1.85 -15.57
CA THR A 49 3.65 0.93 -14.48
C THR A 49 2.25 1.20 -13.94
N ALA A 50 1.49 2.10 -14.58
CA ALA A 50 0.11 2.44 -14.19
C ALA A 50 -0.03 2.78 -12.69
N LYS A 51 0.89 3.60 -12.16
CA LYS A 51 0.80 4.08 -10.78
C LYS A 51 -0.40 5.02 -10.62
N ALA A 52 -0.89 5.11 -9.38
CA ALA A 52 -1.82 6.17 -9.00
C ALA A 52 -1.24 7.55 -9.38
N THR A 53 -2.08 8.48 -9.80
CA THR A 53 -1.64 9.84 -10.13
C THR A 53 -1.16 10.57 -8.87
N LYS A 54 -0.51 11.72 -9.04
CA LYS A 54 -0.06 12.51 -7.88
C LYS A 54 -1.23 13.01 -7.05
N GLU A 55 -2.35 13.33 -7.69
CA GLU A 55 -3.60 13.74 -7.06
C GLU A 55 -4.20 12.58 -6.25
N GLU A 56 -4.23 11.37 -6.80
CA GLU A 56 -4.69 10.16 -6.10
C GLU A 56 -3.76 9.79 -4.92
N GLN A 57 -2.44 9.94 -5.10
CA GLN A 57 -1.45 9.73 -4.04
C GLN A 57 -1.60 10.72 -2.87
N GLN A 58 -2.21 11.89 -3.07
CA GLN A 58 -2.48 12.85 -2.00
C GLN A 58 -3.73 12.48 -1.18
N GLN A 59 -4.62 11.65 -1.72
CA GLN A 59 -5.86 11.26 -1.05
C GLN A 59 -5.64 10.20 0.01
N VAL A 60 -4.62 9.36 -0.17
CA VAL A 60 -4.34 8.18 0.67
C VAL A 60 -2.84 8.01 0.82
N VAL A 61 -2.37 7.58 1.99
CA VAL A 61 -0.96 7.24 2.19
C VAL A 61 -0.59 6.03 1.35
N HIS A 62 0.44 6.15 0.52
CA HIS A 62 0.99 5.07 -0.29
C HIS A 62 2.38 4.68 0.20
N HIS A 63 2.54 3.40 0.48
CA HIS A 63 3.82 2.79 0.83
C HIS A 63 4.36 1.96 -0.34
N LEU A 64 5.68 1.86 -0.39
CA LEU A 64 6.42 1.07 -1.39
C LEU A 64 6.15 1.46 -2.85
N LEU A 65 5.60 2.65 -3.08
CA LEU A 65 5.42 3.25 -4.39
C LEU A 65 6.56 4.22 -4.67
N SER A 66 7.32 4.02 -5.75
CA SER A 66 8.46 4.89 -6.11
C SER A 66 9.52 5.06 -5.00
N VAL A 67 9.89 3.98 -4.31
CA VAL A 67 10.84 3.99 -3.18
C VAL A 67 12.24 3.47 -3.52
N VAL A 68 12.48 3.08 -4.78
CA VAL A 68 13.76 2.56 -5.27
C VAL A 68 14.09 3.20 -6.61
N THR A 69 15.37 3.46 -6.90
CA THR A 69 15.80 3.95 -8.22
C THR A 69 15.99 2.78 -9.20
N PRO A 70 15.74 2.96 -10.51
CA PRO A 70 15.78 1.85 -11.47
C PRO A 70 17.12 1.09 -11.60
N ASP A 71 18.23 1.68 -11.15
CA ASP A 71 19.57 1.09 -11.11
C ASP A 71 19.78 0.10 -9.96
N GLN A 72 18.85 0.02 -9.01
CA GLN A 72 18.95 -0.84 -7.82
C GLN A 72 18.06 -2.07 -7.96
N ALA A 73 18.55 -3.23 -7.53
CA ALA A 73 17.74 -4.44 -7.51
C ALA A 73 16.71 -4.41 -6.36
N PHE A 74 15.43 -4.63 -6.67
CA PHE A 74 14.38 -4.85 -5.68
C PHE A 74 13.88 -6.31 -5.71
N THR A 75 13.95 -6.99 -4.57
CA THR A 75 13.61 -8.42 -4.46
C THR A 75 12.43 -8.64 -3.53
N VAL A 76 11.86 -9.85 -3.54
CA VAL A 76 10.80 -10.26 -2.60
C VAL A 76 11.24 -10.14 -1.13
N THR A 77 12.52 -10.36 -0.84
CA THR A 77 13.08 -10.19 0.51
C THR A 77 13.04 -8.72 0.92
N HIS A 78 13.47 -7.81 0.03
CA HIS A 78 13.39 -6.36 0.27
C HIS A 78 11.94 -5.91 0.48
N PHE A 79 11.00 -6.43 -0.32
CA PHE A 79 9.58 -6.15 -0.13
C PHE A 79 9.10 -6.58 1.27
N ARG A 80 9.37 -7.84 1.65
CA ARG A 80 8.96 -8.37 2.96
C ARG A 80 9.53 -7.54 4.12
N GLU A 81 10.81 -7.21 4.07
CA GLU A 81 11.48 -6.43 5.12
C GLU A 81 10.91 -5.02 5.28
N ARG A 82 10.48 -4.39 4.18
CA ARG A 82 9.89 -3.04 4.21
C ARG A 82 8.37 -3.06 4.51
N ALA A 83 7.65 -4.08 4.06
CA ALA A 83 6.19 -4.19 4.23
C ALA A 83 5.79 -4.63 5.65
N LEU A 84 6.51 -5.57 6.25
CA LEU A 84 6.17 -6.12 7.58
C LEU A 84 6.10 -5.05 8.68
N PRO A 85 7.05 -4.10 8.78
CA PRO A 85 6.95 -3.02 9.75
C PRO A 85 5.70 -2.16 9.57
N ILE A 86 5.28 -1.89 8.33
CA ILE A 86 4.08 -1.07 8.04
C ILE A 86 2.82 -1.79 8.53
N VAL A 87 2.66 -3.07 8.17
CA VAL A 87 1.53 -3.90 8.62
C VAL A 87 1.54 -4.06 10.14
N SER A 88 2.71 -4.25 10.75
CA SER A 88 2.84 -4.39 12.20
C SER A 88 2.62 -3.08 12.95
N PHE A 89 3.01 -1.93 12.39
CA PHE A 89 2.80 -0.62 13.01
C PHE A 89 1.33 -0.23 13.01
N ALA A 90 0.62 -0.53 11.91
CA ALA A 90 -0.85 -0.44 11.88
C ALA A 90 -1.47 -1.29 13.00
N ASN A 91 -0.91 -2.47 13.28
CA ASN A 91 -1.35 -3.31 14.41
C ASN A 91 -1.09 -2.70 15.80
N VAL A 92 -0.02 -1.93 15.99
CA VAL A 92 0.35 -1.34 17.29
C VAL A 92 -0.40 -0.04 17.58
N ASN A 93 -0.61 0.83 16.58
CA ASN A 93 -1.34 2.09 16.77
C ASN A 93 -2.84 1.92 17.00
N SER A 94 -3.42 0.77 16.62
CA SER A 94 -4.79 0.40 16.98
C SER A 94 -5.05 0.36 18.51
N ARG A 95 -3.99 0.36 19.34
CA ARG A 95 -4.10 0.42 20.82
C ARG A 95 -4.18 1.83 21.39
N LEU A 96 -3.79 2.86 20.63
CA LEU A 96 -3.87 4.27 21.06
C LEU A 96 -5.08 5.00 20.46
N PHE A 97 -5.57 4.56 19.30
CA PHE A 97 -6.80 5.05 18.68
C PHE A 97 -8.00 4.18 19.10
N ARG A 98 -8.48 4.38 20.33
CA ARG A 98 -9.75 3.80 20.77
C ARG A 98 -10.91 4.67 20.29
N GLU A 99 -11.05 4.81 18.98
CA GLU A 99 -12.22 5.19 18.18
C GLU A 99 -11.74 5.28 16.72
N GLU A 100 -12.42 4.61 15.78
CA GLU A 100 -12.19 4.61 14.32
C GLU A 100 -11.24 3.52 13.75
N ASN A 101 -11.87 2.44 13.25
CA ASN A 101 -11.25 1.33 12.52
C ASN A 101 -10.57 1.77 11.22
N SER A 102 -9.24 1.65 11.13
CA SER A 102 -8.50 1.68 9.87
C SER A 102 -7.79 0.36 9.55
N ALA A 103 -7.81 -0.04 8.28
CA ALA A 103 -7.30 -1.32 7.77
C ALA A 103 -6.34 -1.07 6.60
N PRO A 104 -5.12 -1.64 6.59
CA PRO A 104 -4.22 -1.54 5.44
C PRO A 104 -4.75 -2.34 4.24
N VAL A 105 -4.68 -1.74 3.05
CA VAL A 105 -5.07 -2.34 1.78
C VAL A 105 -3.81 -2.59 0.94
N CYS A 106 -3.49 -3.85 0.72
CA CYS A 106 -2.36 -4.28 -0.11
C CYS A 106 -2.85 -4.52 -1.54
N GLY A 107 -2.25 -3.88 -2.54
CA GLY A 107 -2.68 -3.97 -3.95
C GLY A 107 -1.52 -3.81 -4.92
#